data_AF-T1BM23-F1
#
_entry.id   AF-T1BM23-F1
#
_cell.length_a   1.000
_cell.length_b   1.000
_cell.length_c   1.000
_cell.angle_alpha   90.00
_cell.angle_beta   90.00
_cell.angle_gamma   90.00
#
_symmetry.space_group_name_H-M   'P 1'
#
loop_
_entity.id
_entity.type
_entity.pdbx_description
1 polymer ?
#
loop_
_entity_poly.entity_id
_entity_poly.type
_entity_poly.pdbx_seq_one_letter_code
_entity_poly.pdbx_strand_id
1 'polypeptide(L)' 'MLSYYVEWHLRAAWRELMFADEDQEARETRDPVAPARRSAKALRKVARKTRDDGMPVHSF' A
#
# COMPACT_ATOMS: atom_id res chain seq x y z
N MET A 1 27.03 5.23 9.22
CA MET A 1 26.76 5.21 7.76
C MET A 1 26.29 3.84 7.25
N LEU A 2 26.85 2.70 7.71
CA LEU A 2 26.37 1.35 7.32
C LEU A 2 25.00 0.98 7.91
N SER A 3 24.72 1.42 9.14
CA SER A 3 23.46 1.14 9.84
C SER A 3 22.21 1.55 9.05
N TYR A 4 22.24 2.71 8.40
CA TYR A 4 21.13 3.21 7.58
C TYR A 4 20.86 2.33 6.35
N TYR A 5 21.90 1.77 5.72
CA TYR A 5 21.74 0.91 4.55
C TYR A 5 21.14 -0.44 4.93
N VAL A 6 21.60 -1.00 6.05
CA VAL A 6 21.04 -2.25 6.60
C VAL A 6 19.57 -2.04 6.99
N GLU A 7 19.26 -0.93 7.65
CA GLU A 7 17.88 -0.60 8.03
C GLU A 7 16.98 -0.47 6.79
N TRP A 8 17.44 0.22 5.74
CA TRP A 8 16.68 0.39 4.51
C TRP A 8 16.34 -0.95 3.86
N HIS A 9 17.31 -1.86 3.77
CA HIS A 9 17.08 -3.21 3.24
C HIS A 9 16.16 -4.06 4.11
N LEU A 10 16.29 -4.00 5.44
CA LEU A 10 15.39 -4.73 6.34
C LEU A 10 13.95 -4.23 6.24
N ARG A 11 13.75 -2.91 6.11
CA ARG A 11 12.42 -2.32 5.90
C ARG A 11 11.81 -2.76 4.56
N ALA A 12 12.62 -2.89 3.51
CA ALA A 12 12.16 -3.41 2.23
C ALA A 12 11.78 -4.91 2.33
N ALA A 13 12.61 -5.72 2.99
CA ALA A 13 12.39 -7.16 3.14
C ALA A 13 11.18 -7.51 4.01
N TRP A 14 10.90 -6.73 5.06
CA TRP A 14 9.78 -6.97 5.98
C TRP A 14 8.53 -6.15 5.67
N ARG A 15 8.45 -5.56 4.47
CA ARG A 15 7.37 -4.64 4.09
C ARG A 15 5.98 -5.25 4.26
N GLU A 16 5.80 -6.53 3.95
CA GLU A 16 4.51 -7.23 4.07
C GLU A 16 4.01 -7.35 5.52
N LEU A 17 4.93 -7.28 6.49
CA LEU A 17 4.63 -7.32 7.92
C LEU A 17 4.48 -5.92 8.52
N MET A 18 4.84 -4.87 7.77
CA MET A 18 4.80 -3.48 8.22
C MET A 18 3.60 -2.74 7.63
N PHE A 19 3.17 -1.68 8.31
CA PHE A 19 2.24 -0.72 7.74
C PHE A 19 2.96 0.19 6.74
N ALA A 20 3.12 -0.30 5.51
CA ALA A 20 3.79 0.38 4.41
C ALA A 20 2.86 0.51 3.19
N ASP A 21 3.11 1.51 2.36
CA ASP A 21 2.33 1.70 1.13
C ASP A 21 2.60 0.54 0.16
N GLU A 22 1.52 -0.06 -0.37
CA GLU A 22 1.55 -1.19 -1.30
C GLU A 22 2.07 -0.74 -2.69
N ASP A 23 1.73 0.48 -3.13
CA ASP A 23 1.95 0.99 -4.50
C ASP A 23 3.19 1.91 -4.59
N GLN A 24 4.38 1.33 -4.40
CA GLN A 24 5.63 2.09 -4.37
C GLN A 24 6.05 2.63 -5.74
N GLU A 25 5.80 1.88 -6.81
CA GLU A 25 6.17 2.27 -8.18
C GLU A 25 5.45 3.56 -8.59
N ALA A 26 4.19 3.74 -8.16
CA ALA A 26 3.45 4.97 -8.42
C ALA A 26 4.11 6.21 -7.78
N ARG A 27 4.95 6.06 -6.75
CA ARG A 27 5.61 7.19 -6.07
C ARG A 27 6.63 7.89 -6.97
N GLU A 28 7.18 7.22 -7.98
CA GLU A 28 8.17 7.81 -8.88
C GLU A 28 7.56 8.86 -9.82
N THR A 29 6.27 8.73 -10.13
CA THR A 29 5.61 9.54 -11.15
C THR A 29 4.45 10.39 -10.60
N ARG A 30 3.93 10.05 -9.43
CA ARG A 30 2.82 10.75 -8.80
C ARG A 30 3.26 12.10 -8.23
N ASP A 31 2.44 13.12 -8.46
CA ASP A 31 2.55 14.40 -7.75
C ASP A 31 2.39 14.17 -6.23
N PRO A 32 3.44 14.46 -5.43
CA PRO A 32 3.43 14.21 -3.99
C PRO A 32 2.47 15.10 -3.21
N VAL A 33 2.08 16.26 -3.75
CA VAL A 33 1.18 17.21 -3.07
C VAL A 33 -0.26 17.15 -3.60
N ALA A 34 -0.48 16.50 -4.74
CA ALA A 34 -1.82 16.26 -5.24
C ALA A 34 -2.63 15.31 -4.32
N PRO A 35 -3.96 15.52 -4.21
CA PRO A 35 -4.83 14.64 -3.44
C PRO A 35 -4.70 13.15 -3.84
N ALA A 36 -4.78 12.28 -2.85
CA ALA A 36 -4.72 10.84 -3.09
C ALA A 36 -5.94 10.35 -3.88
N ARG A 37 -5.68 9.53 -4.90
CA ARG A 37 -6.71 8.85 -5.69
C ARG A 37 -6.88 7.42 -5.21
N ARG A 38 -8.12 6.96 -5.14
CA ARG A 38 -8.43 5.57 -4.77
C ARG A 38 -7.93 4.62 -5.86
N SER A 39 -7.26 3.54 -5.45
CA SER A 39 -6.81 2.51 -6.38
C SER A 39 -7.97 1.72 -6.98
N ALA A 40 -7.73 1.07 -8.13
CA ALA A 40 -8.71 0.16 -8.73
C ALA A 40 -9.14 -0.95 -7.77
N LYS A 41 -8.21 -1.49 -6.97
CA LYS A 41 -8.49 -2.48 -5.92
C LYS A 41 -9.42 -1.90 -4.84
N ALA A 42 -9.18 -0.67 -4.39
CA ALA A 42 -10.06 -0.01 -3.43
C ALA A 42 -11.46 0.28 -3.98
N LEU A 43 -11.58 0.60 -5.27
CA LEU A 43 -12.88 0.77 -5.95
C LEU A 43 -13.63 -0.57 -6.05
N ARG A 44 -12.95 -1.64 -6.48
CA ARG A 44 -13.53 -3.00 -6.51
C ARG A 44 -13.98 -3.46 -5.12
N LYS A 45 -13.17 -3.24 -4.08
CA LYS A 45 -13.49 -3.58 -2.69
C LYS A 45 -14.78 -2.90 -2.21
N VAL A 46 -14.94 -1.61 -2.52
CA VAL A 46 -16.15 -0.85 -2.18
C VAL A 46 -17.36 -1.35 -2.97
N ALA A 47 -17.21 -1.65 -4.26
CA ALA A 47 -18.30 -2.15 -5.08
C ALA A 47 -18.76 -3.55 -4.66
N ARG A 48 -17.83 -4.48 -4.43
CA ARG A 48 -18.11 -5.88 -4.08
C ARG A 48 -18.55 -6.04 -2.63
N LYS A 49 -18.14 -5.11 -1.76
CA LYS A 49 -18.23 -5.19 -0.30
C LYS A 49 -17.62 -6.44 0.35
N THR A 50 -16.74 -7.13 -0.38
CA THR A 50 -15.95 -8.24 0.13
C THR A 50 -14.49 -8.02 -0.21
N ARG A 51 -13.62 -8.64 0.57
CA ARG A 51 -12.19 -8.75 0.28
C ARG A 51 -11.97 -9.72 -0.89
N ASP A 52 -10.74 -9.72 -1.41
CA ASP A 52 -10.33 -10.60 -2.50
C ASP A 52 -10.43 -12.09 -2.10
N ASP A 53 -10.22 -12.39 -0.82
CA ASP A 53 -10.43 -13.72 -0.19
C ASP A 53 -11.91 -14.11 0.01
N GLY A 54 -12.86 -13.26 -0.40
CA GLY A 54 -14.30 -13.51 -0.30
C GLY A 54 -14.93 -13.16 1.05
N MET A 55 -14.14 -12.76 2.05
CA MET A 55 -14.68 -12.37 3.36
C MET A 55 -15.39 -11.01 3.29
N PRO A 56 -16.51 -10.81 4.01
CA PRO A 56 -17.23 -9.55 4.02
C PRO A 56 -16.39 -8.42 4.62
N VAL A 57 -16.52 -7.22 4.07
CA VAL A 57 -15.90 -6.01 4.62
C VAL A 57 -16.91 -5.34 5.56
N HIS A 58 -16.57 -5.23 6.84
CA HIS A 58 -17.48 -4.73 7.88
C HIS A 58 -17.50 -3.20 8.04
N SER A 59 -16.58 -2.46 7.41
CA SER A 59 -16.53 -1.00 7.47
C SER A 59 -15.83 -0.40 6.23
N PHE A 60 -16.28 0.77 5.78
CA PHE A 60 -15.77 1.51 4.62
C PHE A 60 -15.37 2.94 4.99
#